data_AF-A0A7Y0K5F2-F1
#
_entry.id   AF-A0A7Y0K5F2-F1
#
_cell.length_a   1.000
_cell.length_b   1.000
_cell.length_c   1.000
_cell.angle_alpha   90.00
_cell.angle_beta   90.00
_cell.angle_gamma   90.00
#
_symmetry.space_group_name_H-M   'P 1'
#
loop_
_entity.id
_entity.type
_entity.pdbx_description
1 polymer ?
#
loop_
_entity_poly.entity_id
_entity_poly.type
_entity_poly.pdbx_seq_one_letter_code
_entity_poly.pdbx_strand_id
1 'polypeptide(L)'
;MIYTTKENTFTVSDVNPLDVLLEQDYVKEVLGYVGEKVSINEHFKAHTRSYTRHYFEKDTVDEPIAAVQHITFAQLNARAILSVFEAKLEDGTKSTDVTIEYLDHTDSLTQKKYIISYVNRVKDLEESFIFNEELELPEMSTQGDFQAKVISCFDGGCCKLNGEQYKWCGMGCGSGTPINKLDTCCRNHDYCYGTFPSMKDRCECDRILISCSKVSGVAASSLVIAAFNLKLARCVFS
;
A
#
# COMPACT_ATOMS: atom_id res chain seq x y z
N MET A 1 -1.34 -2.06 17.23
CA MET A 1 -1.95 -1.13 18.21
C MET A 1 -3.34 -0.95 17.65
N ILE A 2 -4.36 -1.29 18.43
CA ILE A 2 -5.72 -1.44 17.94
C ILE A 2 -6.23 -0.04 17.59
N TYR A 3 -6.19 0.29 16.30
CA TYR A 3 -6.84 1.47 15.80
C TYR A 3 -8.17 1.07 15.20
N THR A 4 -9.22 1.81 15.54
CA THR A 4 -10.51 1.62 14.89
C THR A 4 -10.72 2.72 13.85
N THR A 5 -11.29 2.35 12.71
CA THR A 5 -11.52 3.26 11.59
C THR A 5 -12.98 3.69 11.60
N LYS A 6 -13.28 4.98 11.71
CA LYS A 6 -14.68 5.42 11.68
C LYS A 6 -15.24 5.58 10.27
N GLU A 7 -14.52 6.22 9.35
CA GLU A 7 -15.07 6.50 8.02
C GLU A 7 -13.94 6.64 6.97
N ASN A 8 -14.20 6.11 5.77
CA ASN A 8 -13.51 6.56 4.56
C ASN A 8 -14.25 7.81 4.06
N THR A 9 -13.65 8.99 4.15
CA THR A 9 -14.21 10.16 3.50
C THR A 9 -13.69 10.24 2.07
N PHE A 10 -14.59 10.07 1.11
CA PHE A 10 -14.33 10.47 -0.27
C PHE A 10 -14.45 11.98 -0.36
N THR A 11 -13.34 12.69 -0.14
CA THR A 11 -13.29 14.13 -0.35
C THR A 11 -13.12 14.40 -1.84
N VAL A 12 -14.20 14.83 -2.50
CA VAL A 12 -14.09 15.45 -3.83
C VAL A 12 -13.56 16.86 -3.61
N SER A 13 -12.26 17.04 -3.86
CA SER A 13 -11.57 18.33 -3.86
C SER A 13 -11.69 18.95 -5.25
N ASP A 14 -11.80 20.28 -5.33
CA ASP A 14 -11.76 21.03 -6.61
C ASP A 14 -10.38 20.88 -7.32
N VAL A 15 -9.34 20.51 -6.55
CA VAL A 15 -8.00 20.19 -7.04
C VAL A 15 -7.87 18.68 -7.23
N ASN A 16 -7.38 18.27 -8.41
CA ASN A 16 -7.12 16.85 -8.70
C ASN A 16 -6.03 16.32 -7.74
N PRO A 17 -6.29 15.20 -7.02
CA PRO A 17 -5.30 14.64 -6.09
C PRO A 17 -3.94 14.33 -6.72
N LEU A 18 -3.91 13.98 -8.01
CA LEU A 18 -2.66 13.76 -8.73
C LEU A 18 -1.82 15.05 -8.84
N ASP A 19 -2.43 16.21 -9.08
CA ASP A 19 -1.68 17.48 -9.15
C ASP A 19 -1.00 17.78 -7.81
N VAL A 20 -1.69 17.52 -6.70
CA VAL A 20 -1.12 17.69 -5.35
C VAL A 20 0.05 16.75 -5.11
N LEU A 21 -0.07 15.49 -5.54
CA LEU A 21 0.99 14.48 -5.40
C LEU A 21 2.21 14.80 -6.26
N LEU A 22 2.00 15.25 -7.49
CA LEU A 22 3.09 15.58 -8.41
C LEU A 22 3.94 16.74 -7.89
N GLU A 23 3.42 17.58 -7.01
CA GLU A 23 4.18 18.64 -6.36
C GLU A 23 5.07 18.18 -5.21
N GLN A 24 4.85 16.96 -4.69
CA GLN A 24 5.59 16.44 -3.54
C GLN A 24 6.99 15.99 -3.94
N ASP A 25 8.02 16.44 -3.22
CA ASP A 25 9.42 16.12 -3.53
C ASP A 25 9.70 14.61 -3.57
N TYR A 26 9.08 13.83 -2.67
CA TYR A 26 9.27 12.38 -2.65
C TYR A 26 8.61 11.68 -3.84
N VAL A 27 7.58 12.26 -4.45
CA VAL A 27 6.99 11.75 -5.70
C VAL A 27 7.85 12.17 -6.89
N LYS A 28 8.28 13.43 -6.92
CA LYS A 28 9.20 13.96 -7.95
C LYS A 28 10.50 13.15 -8.03
N GLU A 29 11.05 12.75 -6.88
CA GLU A 29 12.26 11.91 -6.80
C GLU A 29 12.08 10.56 -7.50
N VAL A 30 10.98 9.85 -7.22
CA VAL A 30 10.70 8.55 -7.83
C VAL A 30 10.38 8.69 -9.32
N LEU A 31 9.63 9.72 -9.71
CA LEU A 31 9.38 10.04 -11.12
C LEU A 31 10.68 10.39 -11.86
N GLY A 32 11.60 11.10 -11.20
CA GLY A 32 12.93 11.40 -11.74
C GLY A 32 13.77 10.14 -11.98
N TYR A 33 13.65 9.12 -11.13
CA TYR A 33 14.34 7.84 -11.31
C TYR A 33 13.84 7.06 -12.53
N VAL A 34 12.52 7.07 -12.81
CA VAL A 34 11.98 6.42 -14.02
C VAL A 34 12.17 7.28 -15.28
N GLY A 35 12.29 8.60 -15.12
CA GLY A 35 12.59 9.54 -16.19
C GLY A 35 11.60 9.44 -17.35
N GLU A 36 12.12 9.49 -18.58
CA GLU A 36 11.31 9.47 -19.81
C GLU A 36 10.55 8.15 -20.06
N LYS A 37 10.82 7.08 -19.28
CA LYS A 37 10.09 5.81 -19.38
C LYS A 37 8.62 5.95 -18.99
N VAL A 38 8.30 6.97 -18.18
CA VAL A 38 6.94 7.27 -17.74
C VAL A 38 6.63 8.73 -18.02
N SER A 39 5.77 8.99 -18.99
CA SER A 39 5.21 10.32 -19.25
C SER A 39 3.85 10.48 -18.59
N ILE A 40 3.57 11.67 -18.09
CA ILE A 40 2.25 12.01 -17.54
C ILE A 40 1.37 12.46 -18.70
N ASN A 41 0.21 11.85 -18.85
CA ASN A 41 -0.80 12.22 -19.82
C ASN A 41 -2.02 12.78 -19.09
N GLU A 42 -2.30 14.06 -19.32
CA GLU A 42 -3.42 14.81 -18.71
C GLU A 42 -4.78 14.11 -18.85
N HIS A 43 -4.99 13.36 -19.94
CA HIS A 43 -6.23 12.61 -20.16
C HIS A 43 -6.46 11.52 -19.10
N PHE A 44 -5.38 10.94 -18.57
CA PHE A 44 -5.47 9.89 -17.57
C PHE A 44 -5.62 10.43 -16.14
N LYS A 45 -5.45 11.74 -15.91
CA LYS A 45 -5.67 12.36 -14.59
C LYS A 45 -7.07 12.12 -14.02
N ALA A 46 -8.08 11.98 -14.89
CA ALA A 46 -9.44 11.63 -14.50
C ALA A 46 -9.54 10.22 -13.87
N HIS A 47 -8.58 9.34 -14.14
CA HIS A 47 -8.46 8.00 -13.59
C HIS A 47 -7.56 8.01 -12.34
N THR A 48 -7.83 8.95 -11.42
CA THR A 48 -7.20 9.03 -10.11
C THR A 48 -8.22 8.68 -9.04
N ARG A 49 -7.86 7.75 -8.15
CA ARG A 49 -8.68 7.33 -7.01
C ARG A 49 -7.93 7.63 -5.73
N SER A 50 -8.50 8.47 -4.87
CA SER A 50 -7.93 8.81 -3.58
C SER A 50 -8.87 8.44 -2.44
N TYR A 51 -8.29 7.97 -1.35
CA TYR A 51 -8.97 7.49 -0.16
C TYR A 51 -8.33 8.15 1.06
N THR A 52 -9.14 8.72 1.94
CA THR A 52 -8.68 9.23 3.24
C THR A 52 -9.28 8.37 4.36
N ARG A 53 -8.42 7.95 5.28
CA ARG A 53 -8.77 7.13 6.44
C ARG A 53 -8.40 7.85 7.72
N HIS A 54 -9.34 7.89 8.66
CA HIS A 54 -9.10 8.40 10.01
C HIS A 54 -9.12 7.23 11.00
N TYR A 55 -8.09 7.17 11.85
CA TYR A 55 -7.88 6.15 12.85
C TYR A 55 -8.05 6.75 14.25
N PHE A 56 -8.69 6.01 15.14
CA PHE A 56 -8.98 6.39 16.52
C PHE A 56 -8.38 5.34 17.47
N GLU A 57 -7.98 5.73 18.68
CA GLU A 57 -7.42 4.78 19.66
C GLU A 57 -8.51 3.89 20.28
N LYS A 58 -9.77 4.34 20.37
CA LYS A 58 -10.93 3.55 20.83
C LYS A 58 -12.20 3.87 20.06
N ASP A 59 -13.17 2.96 20.15
CA ASP A 59 -14.52 3.05 19.56
C ASP A 59 -15.47 4.01 20.32
N THR A 60 -15.06 5.25 20.60
CA THR A 60 -15.97 6.25 21.21
C THR A 60 -16.09 7.49 20.33
N VAL A 61 -17.30 8.06 20.24
CA VAL A 61 -17.67 9.08 19.23
C VAL A 61 -16.85 10.37 19.34
N ASP A 62 -16.35 10.71 20.53
CA ASP A 62 -15.71 12.01 20.84
C ASP A 62 -14.17 11.98 20.92
N GLU A 63 -13.51 10.89 20.54
CA GLU A 63 -12.05 10.76 20.66
C GLU A 63 -11.24 11.48 19.55
N PRO A 64 -10.02 11.96 19.88
CA PRO A 64 -9.12 12.57 18.92
C PRO A 64 -8.67 11.55 17.86
N ILE A 65 -8.36 12.08 16.66
CA ILE A 65 -7.82 11.28 15.57
C ILE A 65 -6.37 10.92 15.91
N ALA A 66 -6.12 9.63 16.06
CA ALA A 66 -4.82 9.08 16.41
C ALA A 66 -3.88 8.93 15.19
N ALA A 67 -4.46 8.76 13.99
CA ALA A 67 -3.73 8.81 12.73
C ALA A 67 -4.63 9.15 11.54
N VAL A 68 -4.04 9.74 10.50
CA VAL A 68 -4.66 9.94 9.19
C VAL A 68 -3.84 9.23 8.15
N GLN A 69 -4.50 8.53 7.22
CA GLN A 69 -3.86 7.94 6.06
C GLN A 69 -4.52 8.42 4.77
N HIS A 70 -3.70 8.84 3.80
CA HIS A 70 -4.10 9.16 2.44
C HIS A 70 -3.52 8.11 1.49
N ILE A 71 -4.37 7.51 0.66
CA ILE A 71 -3.98 6.51 -0.32
C ILE A 71 -4.46 6.97 -1.67
N THR A 72 -3.58 7.04 -2.64
CA THR A 72 -3.92 7.44 -4.01
C THR A 72 -3.37 6.46 -5.02
N PHE A 73 -4.22 6.04 -5.95
CA PHE A 73 -3.83 5.34 -7.16
C PHE A 73 -4.13 6.25 -8.34
N ALA A 74 -3.12 6.55 -9.15
CA ALA A 74 -3.25 7.43 -10.28
C ALA A 74 -2.71 6.75 -11.53
N GLN A 75 -3.52 6.70 -12.58
CA GLN A 75 -3.02 6.28 -13.88
C GLN A 75 -2.30 7.46 -14.52
N LEU A 76 -1.00 7.31 -14.75
CA LEU A 76 -0.17 8.37 -15.35
C LEU A 76 -0.31 8.37 -16.87
N ASN A 77 -0.43 7.18 -17.46
CA ASN A 77 -0.74 6.93 -18.87
C ASN A 77 -1.26 5.49 -19.04
N ALA A 78 -1.51 5.05 -20.28
CA ALA A 78 -2.00 3.70 -20.58
C ALA A 78 -1.10 2.54 -20.07
N ARG A 79 0.14 2.83 -19.71
CA ARG A 79 1.19 1.86 -19.37
C ARG A 79 1.85 2.15 -18.02
N ALA A 80 1.35 3.09 -17.23
CA ALA A 80 1.97 3.45 -15.96
C ALA A 80 0.95 3.85 -14.89
N ILE A 81 1.13 3.31 -13.69
CA ILE A 81 0.34 3.59 -12.49
C ILE A 81 1.28 4.07 -11.39
N LEU A 82 0.86 5.13 -10.70
CA LEU A 82 1.45 5.63 -9.47
C LEU A 82 0.54 5.27 -8.29
N SER A 83 1.10 4.58 -7.31
CA SER A 83 0.46 4.27 -6.03
C SER A 83 1.19 4.99 -4.92
N VAL A 84 0.49 5.80 -4.13
CA VAL A 84 1.05 6.55 -3.00
C VAL A 84 0.25 6.23 -1.73
N PHE A 85 0.94 5.81 -0.68
CA PHE A 85 0.38 5.64 0.66
C PHE A 85 1.10 6.59 1.61
N GLU A 86 0.35 7.46 2.28
CA GLU A 86 0.87 8.41 3.25
C GLU A 86 0.14 8.22 4.56
N ALA A 87 0.87 7.95 5.63
CA ALA A 87 0.32 7.87 6.97
C ALA A 87 0.97 8.94 7.86
N LYS A 88 0.16 9.59 8.69
CA LYS A 88 0.61 10.56 9.68
C LYS A 88 -0.06 10.25 11.02
N LEU A 89 0.72 10.08 12.08
CA LEU A 89 0.22 9.90 13.44
C LEU A 89 -0.02 11.23 14.12
N GLU A 90 -0.75 11.20 15.24
CA GLU A 90 -1.05 12.39 16.05
C GLU A 90 0.20 13.15 16.50
N ASP A 91 1.27 12.43 16.86
CA ASP A 91 2.56 13.02 17.27
C ASP A 91 3.35 13.66 16.11
N GLY A 92 2.81 13.62 14.89
CA GLY A 92 3.39 14.19 13.68
C GLY A 92 4.37 13.27 12.95
N THR A 93 4.68 12.09 13.48
CA THR A 93 5.46 11.09 12.75
C THR A 93 4.71 10.62 11.50
N LYS A 94 5.46 10.26 10.46
CA LYS A 94 4.89 9.95 9.15
C LYS A 94 5.59 8.79 8.45
N SER A 95 4.84 8.12 7.59
CA SER A 95 5.34 7.11 6.67
C SER A 95 4.84 7.38 5.26
N THR A 96 5.68 7.10 4.27
CA THR A 96 5.35 7.23 2.84
C THR A 96 5.76 5.97 2.11
N ASP A 97 4.90 5.46 1.24
CA ASP A 97 5.19 4.44 0.23
C ASP A 97 4.84 5.03 -1.13
N VAL A 98 5.81 5.13 -2.02
CA VAL A 98 5.62 5.58 -3.39
C VAL A 98 6.01 4.44 -4.31
N THR A 99 5.06 3.97 -5.09
CA THR A 99 5.29 2.86 -6.02
C THR A 99 4.89 3.27 -7.43
N ILE A 100 5.79 3.08 -8.38
CA ILE A 100 5.51 3.21 -9.81
C ILE A 100 5.55 1.83 -10.43
N GLU A 101 4.45 1.48 -11.10
CA GLU A 101 4.33 0.30 -11.92
C GLU A 101 4.22 0.74 -13.37
N TYR A 102 5.11 0.27 -14.24
CA TYR A 102 5.03 0.60 -15.66
C TYR A 102 5.37 -0.58 -16.58
N LEU A 103 4.81 -0.55 -17.79
CA LEU A 103 5.07 -1.52 -18.83
C LEU A 103 6.08 -0.96 -19.82
N ASP A 104 7.08 -1.76 -20.15
CA ASP A 104 8.03 -1.45 -21.22
C ASP A 104 8.18 -2.63 -22.19
N HIS A 105 8.37 -2.32 -23.47
CA HIS A 105 8.62 -3.34 -24.49
C HIS A 105 10.13 -3.54 -24.62
N THR A 106 10.62 -4.74 -24.33
CA THR A 106 12.03 -5.06 -24.58
C THR A 106 12.28 -5.44 -26.03
N ASP A 107 11.24 -5.95 -26.70
CA ASP A 107 11.19 -6.23 -28.14
C ASP A 107 9.71 -6.23 -28.61
N SER A 108 9.46 -6.58 -29.87
CA SER A 108 8.12 -6.56 -30.46
C SER A 108 7.14 -7.60 -29.89
N LEU A 109 7.63 -8.59 -29.15
CA LEU A 109 6.85 -9.72 -28.62
C LEU A 109 6.84 -9.78 -27.09
N THR A 110 7.84 -9.18 -26.45
CA THR A 110 8.05 -9.26 -25.01
C THR A 110 7.76 -7.93 -24.34
N GLN A 111 6.74 -7.93 -23.49
CA GLN A 111 6.44 -6.84 -22.59
C GLN A 111 6.87 -7.23 -21.16
N LYS A 112 7.52 -6.29 -20.47
CA LYS A 112 7.88 -6.42 -19.07
C LYS A 112 7.13 -5.40 -18.24
N LYS A 113 6.69 -5.83 -17.06
CA LYS A 113 6.25 -4.95 -15.99
C LYS A 113 7.43 -4.67 -15.08
N TYR A 114 7.63 -3.40 -14.77
CA TYR A 114 8.58 -2.91 -13.79
C TYR A 114 7.82 -2.40 -12.57
N ILE A 115 8.32 -2.71 -11.38
CA ILE A 115 7.79 -2.21 -10.11
C ILE A 115 8.96 -1.57 -9.36
N ILE A 116 8.89 -0.26 -9.17
CA ILE A 116 9.88 0.50 -8.41
C ILE A 116 9.17 1.12 -7.22
N SER A 117 9.72 0.94 -6.04
CA SER A 117 9.12 1.49 -4.83
C SER A 117 10.13 2.10 -3.88
N TYR A 118 9.69 3.16 -3.22
CA TYR A 118 10.42 3.88 -2.20
C TYR A 118 9.56 3.95 -0.94
N VAL A 119 10.13 3.52 0.18
CA VAL A 119 9.53 3.63 1.50
C VAL A 119 10.31 4.67 2.28
N ASN A 120 9.65 5.73 2.74
CA ASN A 120 10.29 6.84 3.47
C ASN A 120 11.51 7.42 2.72
N ARG A 121 11.38 7.62 1.40
CA ARG A 121 12.43 8.10 0.48
C ARG A 121 13.64 7.17 0.33
N VAL A 122 13.61 5.97 0.90
CA VAL A 122 14.63 4.95 0.67
C VAL A 122 14.10 3.97 -0.38
N LYS A 123 14.90 3.72 -1.42
CA LYS A 123 14.57 2.72 -2.43
C LYS A 123 14.41 1.35 -1.77
N ASP A 124 13.21 0.81 -1.87
CA ASP A 124 12.75 -0.39 -1.18
C ASP A 124 12.75 -1.60 -2.12
N LEU A 125 12.29 -1.38 -3.35
CA LEU A 125 12.04 -2.43 -4.34
C LEU A 125 12.38 -1.93 -5.75
N GLU A 126 13.02 -2.78 -6.54
CA GLU A 126 13.07 -2.66 -8.00
C GLU A 126 13.03 -4.06 -8.60
N GLU A 127 11.90 -4.41 -9.19
CA GLU A 127 11.66 -5.74 -9.75
C GLU A 127 11.11 -5.63 -11.17
N SER A 128 11.36 -6.65 -11.99
CA SER A 128 10.77 -6.76 -13.31
C SER A 128 10.47 -8.20 -13.71
N PHE A 129 9.36 -8.39 -14.41
CA PHE A 129 8.95 -9.71 -14.89
C PHE A 129 8.16 -9.59 -16.19
N ILE A 130 8.13 -10.67 -16.96
CA ILE A 130 7.32 -10.75 -18.18
C ILE A 130 5.85 -10.63 -17.76
N PHE A 131 5.13 -9.72 -18.43
CA PHE A 131 3.74 -9.41 -18.13
C PHE A 131 3.02 -9.13 -19.45
N ASN A 132 1.94 -9.86 -19.71
CA ASN A 132 1.23 -9.85 -20.99
C ASN A 132 -0.21 -9.34 -20.86
N GLU A 133 -0.53 -8.70 -19.74
CA GLU A 133 -1.85 -8.15 -19.42
C GLU A 133 -1.76 -6.62 -19.39
N GLU A 134 -2.91 -5.96 -19.42
CA GLU A 134 -2.98 -4.51 -19.20
C GLU A 134 -2.81 -4.17 -17.72
N LEU A 135 -2.33 -2.95 -17.43
CA LEU A 135 -2.28 -2.48 -16.05
C LEU A 135 -3.67 -2.03 -15.61
N GLU A 136 -4.19 -2.66 -14.57
CA GLU A 136 -5.42 -2.26 -13.91
C GLU A 136 -5.12 -1.40 -12.67
N LEU A 137 -5.88 -0.31 -12.49
CA LEU A 137 -5.80 0.47 -11.27
C LEU A 137 -6.20 -0.38 -10.07
N PRO A 138 -5.39 -0.45 -9.00
CA PRO A 138 -5.76 -1.19 -7.81
C PRO A 138 -7.09 -0.69 -7.25
N GLU A 139 -7.97 -1.63 -6.92
CA GLU A 139 -9.21 -1.32 -6.20
C GLU A 139 -8.99 -1.53 -4.71
N MET A 140 -9.25 -0.49 -3.91
CA MET A 140 -9.53 -0.71 -2.50
C MET A 140 -10.99 -1.14 -2.35
N SER A 141 -11.22 -2.38 -1.92
CA SER A 141 -12.56 -2.95 -1.72
C SER A 141 -13.53 -1.93 -1.08
N THR A 142 -14.62 -1.63 -1.79
CA THR A 142 -15.62 -0.62 -1.41
C THR A 142 -16.87 -1.21 -0.76
N GLN A 143 -16.95 -2.53 -0.50
CA GLN A 143 -18.17 -3.13 0.06
C GLN A 143 -18.55 -2.47 1.39
N GLY A 144 -19.74 -1.87 1.43
CA GLY A 144 -20.18 -0.83 2.37
C GLY A 144 -20.41 -1.23 3.83
N ASP A 145 -20.14 -2.47 4.22
CA ASP A 145 -20.12 -2.91 5.65
C ASP A 145 -18.68 -3.26 6.10
N PHE A 146 -17.73 -3.20 5.16
CA PHE A 146 -16.30 -3.39 5.37
C PHE A 146 -15.66 -2.09 5.89
N GLN A 147 -16.22 -0.92 5.56
CA GLN A 147 -15.60 0.40 5.70
C GLN A 147 -15.36 0.92 7.13
N ALA A 148 -15.88 0.24 8.17
CA ALA A 148 -15.53 0.50 9.58
C ALA A 148 -14.55 -0.54 10.18
N LYS A 149 -14.27 -1.65 9.48
CA LYS A 149 -13.46 -2.79 9.98
C LYS A 149 -12.34 -3.23 9.04
N VAL A 150 -11.97 -2.43 8.03
CA VAL A 150 -11.17 -2.96 6.90
C VAL A 150 -9.82 -3.52 7.31
N ILE A 151 -9.26 -3.21 8.49
CA ILE A 151 -8.23 -4.12 9.00
C ILE A 151 -8.24 -4.40 10.49
N SER A 152 -9.44 -4.58 11.04
CA SER A 152 -9.58 -5.15 12.38
C SER A 152 -8.94 -6.54 12.50
N CYS A 153 -8.73 -7.26 11.39
CA CYS A 153 -8.07 -8.56 11.41
C CYS A 153 -6.57 -8.48 11.77
N PHE A 154 -5.83 -7.46 11.32
CA PHE A 154 -4.41 -7.32 11.74
C PHE A 154 -4.25 -7.00 13.22
N ASP A 155 -5.32 -6.54 13.88
CA ASP A 155 -5.40 -6.34 15.32
C ASP A 155 -6.31 -7.38 16.03
N GLY A 156 -6.85 -8.38 15.32
CA GLY A 156 -7.81 -9.33 15.88
C GLY A 156 -8.43 -10.33 14.89
N GLY A 157 -7.69 -11.39 14.55
CA GLY A 157 -8.18 -12.57 13.81
C GLY A 157 -7.65 -12.69 12.39
N CYS A 158 -7.93 -13.82 11.74
CA CYS A 158 -7.47 -14.04 10.36
C CYS A 158 -8.26 -13.26 9.33
N CYS A 159 -7.53 -12.58 8.45
CA CYS A 159 -8.10 -11.73 7.44
C CYS A 159 -8.89 -12.53 6.41
N LYS A 160 -10.05 -11.99 6.04
CA LYS A 160 -10.81 -12.41 4.86
C LYS A 160 -10.67 -11.32 3.81
N LEU A 161 -9.85 -11.55 2.78
CA LEU A 161 -9.57 -10.56 1.74
C LEU A 161 -10.12 -11.06 0.41
N ASN A 162 -10.86 -10.20 -0.30
CA ASN A 162 -11.56 -10.53 -1.56
C ASN A 162 -12.40 -11.82 -1.47
N GLY A 163 -13.06 -12.04 -0.33
CA GLY A 163 -13.91 -13.21 -0.11
C GLY A 163 -13.18 -14.48 0.33
N GLU A 164 -11.85 -14.52 0.27
CA GLU A 164 -11.04 -15.68 0.65
C GLU A 164 -10.52 -15.56 2.08
N GLN A 165 -10.53 -16.67 2.83
CA GLN A 165 -9.99 -16.74 4.20
C GLN A 165 -8.49 -17.01 4.17
N TYR A 166 -7.69 -16.03 4.57
CA TYR A 166 -6.24 -16.15 4.66
C TYR A 166 -5.87 -16.95 5.91
N LYS A 167 -4.75 -17.68 5.84
CA LYS A 167 -4.29 -18.54 6.94
C LYS A 167 -3.10 -17.96 7.69
N TRP A 168 -2.44 -16.97 7.10
CA TRP A 168 -1.26 -16.31 7.65
C TRP A 168 -1.49 -14.80 7.79
N CYS A 169 -2.23 -14.13 6.90
CA CYS A 169 -2.53 -12.72 7.11
C CYS A 169 -3.53 -12.50 8.27
N GLY A 170 -3.08 -11.87 9.35
CA GLY A 170 -3.93 -11.44 10.47
C GLY A 170 -3.37 -11.82 11.84
N MET A 171 -3.82 -11.16 12.90
CA MET A 171 -3.40 -11.49 14.26
C MET A 171 -4.05 -12.82 14.70
N GLY A 172 -3.25 -13.74 15.26
CA GLY A 172 -3.73 -15.05 15.67
C GLY A 172 -3.80 -16.08 14.55
N CYS A 173 -3.24 -15.76 13.38
CA CYS A 173 -2.99 -16.68 12.28
C CYS A 173 -1.62 -17.34 12.40
N GLY A 174 -1.23 -18.13 11.40
CA GLY A 174 0.13 -18.64 11.31
C GLY A 174 0.26 -20.15 11.10
N SER A 175 -0.70 -20.79 10.42
CA SER A 175 -0.66 -22.24 10.23
C SER A 175 -1.24 -22.72 8.90
N GLY A 176 -0.79 -23.90 8.44
CA GLY A 176 -1.25 -24.53 7.21
C GLY A 176 -0.62 -23.96 5.93
N THR A 177 -1.02 -24.49 4.78
CA THR A 177 -0.47 -24.05 3.48
C THR A 177 -1.05 -22.71 3.06
N PRO A 178 -0.23 -21.67 2.74
CA PRO A 178 -0.71 -20.41 2.21
C PRO A 178 -1.62 -20.61 1.00
N ILE A 179 -2.69 -19.81 0.91
CA ILE A 179 -3.69 -19.97 -0.15
C ILE A 179 -3.28 -19.30 -1.47
N ASN A 180 -2.42 -18.29 -1.42
CA ASN A 180 -1.90 -17.57 -2.58
C ASN A 180 -0.54 -16.90 -2.26
N LYS A 181 -0.02 -16.13 -3.22
CA LYS A 181 1.28 -15.42 -3.07
C LYS A 181 1.25 -14.37 -1.96
N LEU A 182 0.15 -13.66 -1.76
CA LEU A 182 0.01 -12.67 -0.70
C LEU A 182 -0.01 -13.33 0.69
N ASP A 183 -0.73 -14.44 0.85
CA ASP A 183 -0.72 -15.23 2.09
C ASP A 183 0.68 -15.83 2.37
N THR A 184 1.47 -16.11 1.32
CA THR A 184 2.88 -16.50 1.45
C THR A 184 3.74 -15.35 1.98
N CYS A 185 3.49 -14.10 1.54
CA CYS A 185 4.15 -12.92 2.11
C CYS A 185 3.85 -12.78 3.61
N CYS A 186 2.59 -12.96 4.01
CA CYS A 186 2.20 -12.93 5.43
C CYS A 186 2.86 -14.06 6.23
N ARG A 187 2.98 -15.27 5.68
CA ARG A 187 3.73 -16.36 6.35
C ARG A 187 5.19 -15.97 6.63
N ASN A 188 5.86 -15.41 5.63
CA ASN A 188 7.26 -15.02 5.78
C ASN A 188 7.41 -13.88 6.80
N HIS A 189 6.43 -12.97 6.85
CA HIS A 189 6.34 -11.94 7.88
C HIS A 189 6.16 -12.52 9.29
N ASP A 190 5.25 -13.47 9.48
CA ASP A 190 5.04 -14.15 10.77
C ASP A 190 6.32 -14.84 11.25
N TYR A 191 7.03 -15.53 10.36
CA TYR A 191 8.33 -16.14 10.68
C TYR A 191 9.40 -15.10 11.02
N CYS A 192 9.44 -13.98 10.31
CA CYS A 192 10.34 -12.87 10.60
C CYS A 192 10.06 -12.31 12.00
N TYR A 193 8.78 -12.08 12.33
CA TYR A 193 8.32 -11.60 13.64
C TYR A 193 8.66 -12.56 14.79
N GLY A 194 8.56 -13.88 14.54
CA GLY A 194 8.93 -14.91 15.50
C GLY A 194 10.45 -15.00 15.73
N THR A 195 11.25 -14.66 14.72
CA THR A 195 12.70 -14.69 14.77
C THR A 195 13.28 -13.43 15.41
N PHE A 196 12.69 -12.26 15.14
CA PHE A 196 13.23 -10.98 15.55
C PHE A 196 12.28 -10.21 16.47
N PRO A 197 12.49 -10.27 17.81
CA PRO A 197 11.56 -9.68 18.76
C PRO A 197 11.75 -8.17 18.98
N SER A 198 12.88 -7.58 18.53
CA SER A 198 13.15 -6.16 18.76
C SER A 198 12.26 -5.28 17.88
N MET A 199 11.93 -4.08 18.36
CA MET A 199 11.10 -3.14 17.58
C MET A 199 11.75 -2.73 16.25
N LYS A 200 13.08 -2.54 16.24
CA LYS A 200 13.82 -2.20 15.00
C LYS A 200 13.70 -3.31 13.96
N ASP A 201 13.88 -4.56 14.37
CA ASP A 201 13.83 -5.69 13.44
C ASP A 201 12.41 -5.96 12.94
N ARG A 202 11.40 -5.70 13.77
CA ARG A 202 9.98 -5.77 13.40
C ARG A 202 9.59 -4.76 12.33
N CYS A 203 10.20 -3.57 12.36
CA CYS A 203 10.04 -2.57 11.30
C CYS A 203 10.59 -3.08 9.95
N GLU A 204 11.71 -3.78 9.98
CA GLU A 204 12.28 -4.40 8.78
C GLU A 204 11.39 -5.53 8.25
N CYS A 205 10.86 -6.38 9.14
CA CYS A 205 9.88 -7.40 8.76
C CYS A 205 8.63 -6.77 8.11
N ASP A 206 8.09 -5.68 8.67
CA ASP A 206 6.95 -4.96 8.11
C ASP A 206 7.28 -4.35 6.72
N ARG A 207 8.48 -3.79 6.54
CA ARG A 207 8.97 -3.28 5.25
C ARG A 207 9.06 -4.39 4.20
N ILE A 208 9.63 -5.55 4.56
CA ILE A 208 9.72 -6.72 3.67
C ILE A 208 8.32 -7.21 3.27
N LEU A 209 7.36 -7.21 4.19
CA LEU A 209 5.97 -7.59 3.88
C LEU A 209 5.35 -6.65 2.85
N ILE A 210 5.55 -5.34 3.00
CA ILE A 210 5.08 -4.34 2.02
C ILE A 210 5.69 -4.63 0.64
N SER A 211 7.01 -4.80 0.56
CA SER A 211 7.72 -5.16 -0.66
C SER A 211 7.19 -6.44 -1.33
N CYS A 212 7.03 -7.52 -0.56
CA CYS A 212 6.50 -8.79 -1.05
C CYS A 212 5.05 -8.65 -1.55
N SER A 213 4.23 -7.86 -0.86
CA SER A 213 2.83 -7.63 -1.23
C SER A 213 2.71 -6.97 -2.60
N LYS A 214 3.58 -5.99 -2.92
CA LYS A 214 3.60 -5.29 -4.22
C LYS A 214 3.80 -6.24 -5.40
N VAL A 215 4.65 -7.25 -5.25
CA VAL A 215 4.97 -8.22 -6.32
C VAL A 215 4.08 -9.46 -6.32
N SER A 216 3.15 -9.57 -5.36
CA SER A 216 2.34 -10.79 -5.21
C SER A 216 1.34 -11.00 -6.36
N GLY A 217 0.95 -9.91 -7.05
CA GLY A 217 -0.06 -9.93 -8.11
C GLY A 217 -1.49 -10.17 -7.62
N VAL A 218 -1.73 -10.08 -6.30
CA VAL A 218 -3.06 -10.28 -5.71
C VAL A 218 -3.73 -8.91 -5.50
N ALA A 219 -4.96 -8.72 -5.99
CA ALA A 219 -5.69 -7.45 -5.91
C ALA A 219 -5.84 -6.91 -4.47
N ALA A 220 -5.92 -7.79 -3.47
CA ALA A 220 -6.02 -7.41 -2.06
C ALA A 220 -4.72 -6.83 -1.44
N SER A 221 -3.60 -6.82 -2.17
CA SER A 221 -2.29 -6.41 -1.64
C SER A 221 -2.28 -4.97 -1.12
N SER A 222 -3.02 -4.07 -1.76
CA SER A 222 -3.11 -2.66 -1.34
C SER A 222 -3.68 -2.51 0.07
N LEU A 223 -4.50 -3.44 0.55
CA LEU A 223 -5.00 -3.43 1.93
C LEU A 223 -3.91 -3.79 2.93
N VAL A 224 -3.07 -4.77 2.61
CA VAL A 224 -1.91 -5.16 3.42
C VAL A 224 -0.89 -4.02 3.44
N ILE A 225 -0.55 -3.47 2.27
CA ILE A 225 0.38 -2.33 2.15
C ILE A 225 -0.12 -1.15 2.99
N ALA A 226 -1.41 -0.79 2.90
CA ALA A 226 -1.98 0.27 3.72
C ALA A 226 -1.81 0.02 5.23
N ALA A 227 -2.10 -1.20 5.71
CA ALA A 227 -1.97 -1.53 7.14
C ALA A 227 -0.53 -1.33 7.64
N PHE A 228 0.41 -1.90 6.90
CA PHE A 228 1.80 -1.95 7.34
C PHE A 228 2.51 -0.61 7.08
N ASN A 229 2.12 0.16 6.06
CA ASN A 229 2.58 1.53 5.86
C ASN A 229 2.22 2.42 7.07
N LEU A 230 1.00 2.30 7.61
CA LEU A 230 0.61 3.01 8.83
C LEU A 230 1.49 2.61 10.02
N LYS A 231 1.75 1.31 10.18
CA LYS A 231 2.60 0.79 11.26
C LYS A 231 4.03 1.29 11.14
N LEU A 232 4.56 1.42 9.92
CA LEU A 232 5.88 1.97 9.65
C LEU A 232 6.02 3.45 10.06
N ALA A 233 4.95 4.21 10.27
CA ALA A 233 5.06 5.59 10.75
C ALA A 233 5.72 5.68 12.14
N ARG A 234 5.68 4.60 12.92
CA ARG A 234 6.36 4.48 14.23
C ARG A 234 7.79 3.99 14.13
N CYS A 235 8.24 3.61 12.94
CA CYS A 235 9.56 3.03 12.74
C CYS A 235 10.59 4.13 12.58
N VAL A 236 11.68 4.00 13.34
CA VAL A 236 12.88 4.83 13.17
C VAL A 236 13.87 4.00 12.37
N PHE A 237 14.05 4.36 11.10
CA PHE A 237 15.07 3.80 10.24
C PHE A 237 16.37 4.58 10.48
N SER A 238 17.38 3.93 11.07
CA SER A 238 18.70 4.49 11.38
C SER A 238 19.67 4.29 10.23
#